data_AF-A0A949J9R4-F1
#
_entry.id   AF-A0A949J9R4-F1
#
_cell.length_a   1.000
_cell.length_b   1.000
_cell.length_c   1.000
_cell.angle_alpha   90.00
_cell.angle_beta   90.00
_cell.angle_gamma   90.00
#
_symmetry.space_group_name_H-M   'P 1'
#
loop_
_entity.id
_entity.type
_entity.pdbx_description
1 polymer ?
#
loop_
_entity_poly.entity_id
_entity_poly.type
_entity_poly.pdbx_seq_one_letter_code
_entity_poly.pdbx_strand_id
1 'polypeptide(L)' 'MEKEKCQVCGRYTPALRECILCGKRVCPRCFRISMGVCKACVPGQEKEYYDALKKYAG' A
#
# COMPACT_ATOMS: atom_id res chain seq x y z
N MET A 1 -10.00 20.24 5.07
CA MET A 1 -8.94 19.29 4.67
C MET A 1 -8.92 19.19 3.17
N GLU A 2 -7.84 19.65 2.54
CA GLU A 2 -7.62 19.49 1.11
C GLU A 2 -7.43 17.99 0.78
N LYS A 3 -8.03 17.52 -0.32
CA LYS A 3 -7.92 16.11 -0.74
C LYS A 3 -6.89 16.02 -1.85
N GLU A 4 -5.88 15.18 -1.67
CA GLU A 4 -4.83 14.94 -2.67
C GLU A 4 -5.08 13.63 -3.42
N LYS A 5 -4.55 13.52 -4.65
CA LYS A 5 -4.73 12.36 -5.52
C LYS A 5 -3.69 11.27 -5.25
N CYS A 6 -4.15 10.06 -4.98
CA CYS A 6 -3.27 8.89 -4.89
C CYS A 6 -2.58 8.62 -6.23
N GLN A 7 -1.25 8.58 -6.23
CA GLN A 7 -0.45 8.36 -7.44
C GLN A 7 -0.44 6.89 -7.93
N VAL A 8 -1.12 5.97 -7.24
CA VAL A 8 -1.23 4.55 -7.64
C VAL A 8 -2.62 4.21 -8.17
N CYS A 9 -3.69 4.64 -7.49
CA CYS A 9 -5.07 4.29 -7.89
C CYS A 9 -5.91 5.49 -8.36
N GLY A 10 -5.36 6.70 -8.34
CA GLY A 10 -6.03 7.91 -8.81
C GLY A 10 -7.16 8.44 -7.91
N ARG A 11 -7.47 7.78 -6.78
CA ARG A 11 -8.50 8.25 -5.84
C ARG A 11 -8.03 9.45 -5.03
N TYR A 12 -8.92 10.39 -4.79
CA TYR A 12 -8.68 11.54 -3.92
C TYR A 12 -8.95 11.18 -2.45
N THR A 13 -8.02 11.54 -1.57
CA THR A 13 -8.12 11.31 -0.12
C THR A 13 -7.33 12.37 0.64
N PRO A 14 -7.77 12.79 1.83
CA PRO A 14 -7.00 13.71 2.66
C PRO A 14 -5.85 13.01 3.43
N ALA A 15 -5.74 11.68 3.35
CA ALA A 15 -4.81 10.88 4.12
C ALA A 15 -3.80 10.13 3.23
N LEU A 16 -2.97 10.87 2.48
CA LEU A 16 -1.88 10.25 1.72
C LEU A 16 -0.67 9.94 2.62
N ARG A 17 0.07 8.90 2.26
CA ARG A 17 1.34 8.49 2.86
C ARG A 17 2.42 8.40 1.79
N GLU A 18 3.63 8.76 2.14
CA GLU A 18 4.78 8.72 1.23
C GLU A 18 5.47 7.35 1.27
N CYS A 19 5.71 6.77 0.09
CA CYS A 19 6.48 5.53 -0.05
C CYS A 19 7.97 5.79 0.15
N ILE A 20 8.61 5.10 1.10
CA ILE A 20 10.06 5.28 1.36
C ILE A 20 10.96 4.89 0.19
N LEU A 21 10.47 4.05 -0.74
CA LEU A 21 11.26 3.58 -1.89
C LEU A 21 11.15 4.46 -3.13
N CYS A 22 9.98 5.05 -3.40
CA CYS A 22 9.73 5.77 -4.65
C CYS A 22 9.21 7.20 -4.46
N GLY A 23 9.05 7.66 -3.22
CA GLY A 23 8.56 9.00 -2.89
C GLY A 23 7.09 9.27 -3.27
N LYS A 24 6.38 8.31 -3.86
CA LYS A 24 4.98 8.51 -4.26
C LYS A 24 4.07 8.68 -3.04
N ARG A 25 3.19 9.68 -3.10
CA ARG A 25 2.09 9.87 -2.15
C ARG A 25 0.89 9.01 -2.55
N VAL A 26 0.52 8.09 -1.67
CA VAL A 26 -0.47 7.05 -1.93
C VAL A 26 -1.50 6.94 -0.82
N CYS A 27 -2.72 6.53 -1.17
CA CYS A 27 -3.78 6.35 -0.18
C CYS A 27 -3.49 5.15 0.74
N PRO A 28 -4.14 5.06 1.92
CA PRO A 28 -3.89 4.00 2.89
C PRO A 28 -4.12 2.60 2.30
N ARG A 29 -5.08 2.46 1.38
CA ARG A 29 -5.34 1.20 0.67
C ARG A 29 -4.19 0.76 -0.26
N CYS A 30 -3.40 1.71 -0.76
CA CYS A 30 -2.25 1.42 -1.63
C CYS A 30 -0.92 1.44 -0.87
N PHE A 31 -0.95 1.64 0.46
CA PHE A 31 0.22 1.75 1.32
C PHE A 31 0.30 0.55 2.27
N ARG A 32 1.42 -0.16 2.26
CA ARG A 32 1.72 -1.25 3.20
C ARG A 32 2.39 -0.63 4.44
N ILE A 33 1.59 -0.36 5.47
CA ILE A 33 2.04 0.33 6.69
C ILE A 33 3.21 -0.40 7.35
N SER A 34 3.15 -1.74 7.44
CA SER A 34 4.19 -2.57 8.05
C SER A 34 5.57 -2.43 7.39
N MET A 35 5.62 -2.02 6.12
CA MET A 35 6.86 -1.90 5.36
C MET A 35 7.21 -0.45 5.00
N GLY A 36 6.29 0.50 5.20
CA GLY A 36 6.48 1.89 4.76
C GLY A 36 6.45 2.09 3.24
N VAL A 37 5.94 1.12 2.46
CA VAL A 37 6.02 1.14 0.99
C VAL A 37 4.66 1.10 0.30
N CYS A 38 4.58 1.53 -0.96
CA CYS A 38 3.37 1.39 -1.77
C CYS A 38 3.28 0.02 -2.44
N LYS A 39 2.05 -0.43 -2.75
CA LYS A 39 1.79 -1.71 -3.41
C LYS A 39 2.41 -1.84 -4.82
N ALA A 40 2.77 -0.71 -5.45
CA ALA A 40 3.43 -0.72 -6.76
C ALA A 40 4.91 -1.09 -6.66
N CYS A 41 5.58 -0.75 -5.55
CA CYS A 41 6.97 -1.15 -5.30
C CYS A 41 7.09 -2.62 -4.87
N VAL A 42 6.04 -3.16 -4.24
CA VAL A 42 6.01 -4.56 -3.79
C VAL A 42 4.68 -5.20 -4.23
N PRO A 43 4.56 -5.53 -5.54
CA PRO A 43 3.42 -6.28 -6.06
C PRO A 43 3.44 -7.72 -5.52
N GLY A 44 2.28 -8.39 -5.49
CA GLY A 44 2.21 -9.84 -5.19
C GLY A 44 2.15 -10.25 -3.71
N GLN A 45 2.66 -9.44 -2.78
CA GLN A 45 2.72 -9.83 -1.36
C GLN A 45 1.37 -10.01 -0.66
N GLU A 46 0.25 -9.55 -1.22
CA GLU A 46 -1.06 -9.86 -0.64
C GLU A 46 -1.34 -11.37 -0.73
N LYS A 47 -1.08 -11.99 -1.89
CA LYS A 47 -1.34 -13.42 -2.07
C LYS A 47 -0.36 -14.29 -1.28
N GLU A 48 0.92 -13.96 -1.31
CA GLU A 48 1.94 -14.74 -0.57
C GLU A 48 1.79 -14.64 0.94
N TYR A 49 1.41 -13.47 1.47
CA TYR A 49 1.10 -13.31 2.89
C TYR A 49 -0.14 -14.12 3.30
N TYR A 50 -1.23 -14.07 2.53
CA TYR A 50 -2.43 -14.88 2.79
C TYR A 50 -2.18 -16.38 2.64
N ASP A 51 -1.40 -16.80 1.65
CA ASP A 51 -1.03 -18.20 1.44
C ASP A 51 -0.12 -18.70 2.57
N ALA A 52 0.83 -17.88 3.03
CA ALA A 52 1.67 -18.20 4.20
C ALA A 52 0.83 -18.32 5.48
N LEU A 53 -0.12 -17.41 5.73
CA LEU A 53 -1.02 -17.51 6.88
C LEU A 53 -1.87 -18.78 6.85
N LYS A 54 -2.39 -19.16 5.68
CA LYS A 54 -3.13 -20.43 5.52
C LYS A 54 -2.26 -21.65 5.82
N LYS A 55 -0.98 -21.62 5.46
CA LYS A 55 -0.04 -22.72 5.71
C LYS A 55 0.25 -22.94 7.21
N TYR A 56 0.17 -21.90 8.04
CA TYR A 56 0.38 -21.99 9.49
C TYR A 56 -0.92 -22.18 10.29
N ALA A 57 -2.07 -22.12 9.64
CA ALA A 57 -3.38 -22.31 10.27
C ALA A 57 -3.96 -23.73 10.06
N GLY A 58 -3.18 -24.65 9.47
CA GLY A 58 -3.56 -26.03 9.18
C GLY A 58 -2.70 -27.03 9.94
#